data_AF-A0A914CNW0-F1
#
_entry.id   AF-A0A914CNW0-F1
#
_cell.length_a   1.000
_cell.length_b   1.000
_cell.length_c   1.000
_cell.angle_alpha   90.00
_cell.angle_beta   90.00
_cell.angle_gamma   90.00
#
_symmetry.space_group_name_H-M   'P 1'
#
loop_
_entity.id
_entity.type
_entity.pdbx_description
1 polymer ?
#
loop_
_entity_poly.entity_id
_entity_poly.type
_entity_poly.pdbx_seq_one_letter_code
_entity_poly.pdbx_strand_id
1 'polypeptide(L)' 'MTREDVLAFLLEENRLKKPSNMNESLYEIMLDCWNPAPESRPNFENLEKKFRAFIEVRNEMYGYVEASST' A
#
# COMPACT_ATOMS: atom_id res chain seq x y z
N MET A 1 11.24 -16.31 -13.14
CA MET A 1 9.93 -16.29 -12.48
C MET A 1 8.87 -16.21 -13.56
N THR A 2 8.20 -17.32 -13.82
CA THR A 2 7.08 -17.40 -14.76
C THR A 2 5.78 -17.02 -14.04
N ARG A 3 4.66 -17.03 -14.76
CA ARG A 3 3.32 -16.83 -14.17
C ARG A 3 3.05 -17.88 -13.09
N GLU A 4 3.42 -19.12 -13.36
CA GLU A 4 3.20 -20.27 -12.48
C GLU A 4 3.99 -20.11 -11.18
N ASP A 5 5.25 -19.65 -11.28
CA ASP A 5 6.08 -19.34 -10.12
C ASP A 5 5.43 -18.26 -9.23
N VAL A 6 4.84 -17.21 -9.82
CA VAL A 6 4.15 -16.15 -9.08
C VAL A 6 2.92 -16.69 -8.36
N LEU A 7 2.13 -17.52 -9.03
CA LEU A 7 0.92 -18.10 -8.43
C LEU A 7 1.27 -18.99 -7.25
N ALA A 8 2.28 -19.87 -7.39
CA ALA A 8 2.75 -20.71 -6.30
C ALA A 8 3.21 -19.87 -5.11
N PHE A 9 4.02 -18.84 -5.35
CA PHE A 9 4.51 -17.92 -4.32
C PHE A 9 3.37 -17.25 -3.54
N LEU A 10 2.33 -16.76 -4.24
CA LEU A 10 1.19 -16.09 -3.60
C LEU A 10 0.28 -17.04 -2.81
N LEU A 11 0.12 -18.29 -3.28
CA LEU A 11 -0.66 -19.35 -2.63
C LEU A 11 -0.02 -19.84 -1.33
N GLU A 12 1.30 -19.76 -1.23
CA GLU A 12 2.06 -19.98 0.00
C GLU A 12 2.02 -18.76 0.96
N GLU A 13 1.08 -17.85 0.75
CA GLU A 13 0.90 -16.60 1.51
C GLU A 13 2.08 -15.63 1.46
N ASN A 14 3.08 -15.87 0.59
CA ASN A 14 4.20 -14.95 0.46
C ASN A 14 3.79 -13.64 -0.23
N ARG A 15 4.46 -12.56 0.13
CA ARG A 15 4.37 -11.25 -0.52
C ARG A 15 5.75 -10.72 -0.82
N LEU A 16 5.81 -9.77 -1.77
CA LEU A 16 7.06 -9.08 -2.07
C LEU A 16 7.58 -8.39 -0.81
N LYS A 17 8.88 -8.55 -0.52
CA LYS A 17 9.52 -7.86 0.60
C LYS A 17 9.46 -6.35 0.43
N LYS A 18 9.48 -5.62 1.55
CA LYS A 18 9.56 -4.16 1.53
C LYS A 18 10.80 -3.68 0.77
N PRO A 19 10.67 -2.73 -0.18
CA PRO A 19 11.81 -2.06 -0.79
C PRO A 19 12.62 -1.25 0.24
N SER A 20 13.94 -1.14 0.03
CA SER A 20 14.84 -0.49 1.00
C SER A 20 14.51 0.98 1.29
N ASN A 21 14.02 1.71 0.28
CA ASN A 21 13.76 3.15 0.36
C ASN A 21 12.28 3.47 0.60
N MET A 22 11.51 2.50 1.10
CA MET A 22 10.07 2.64 1.30
C MET A 22 9.74 2.82 2.79
N ASN A 23 8.82 3.74 3.04
CA ASN A 23 8.26 3.96 4.37
C ASN A 23 7.43 2.73 4.81
N GLU A 24 7.51 2.39 6.10
CA GLU A 24 6.79 1.25 6.67
C GLU A 24 5.28 1.35 6.48
N SER A 25 4.68 2.51 6.77
CA SER A 25 3.23 2.72 6.64
C SER A 25 2.75 2.57 5.20
N LEU A 26 3.57 2.93 4.21
CA LEU A 26 3.22 2.72 2.80
C LEU A 26 3.26 1.22 2.44
N TYR A 27 4.20 0.48 3.02
CA TYR A 27 4.30 -0.96 2.84
C TYR A 27 3.13 -1.72 3.50
N GLU A 28 2.69 -1.29 4.69
CA GLU A 28 1.49 -1.80 5.35
C GLU A 28 0.24 -1.63 4.46
N ILE A 29 0.09 -0.47 3.80
CA ILE A 29 -1.01 -0.25 2.85
C ILE A 29 -0.95 -1.26 1.69
N MET A 30 0.25 -1.59 1.18
CA MET A 30 0.38 -2.61 0.13
C MET A 30 0.04 -4.02 0.63
N LEU A 31 0.42 -4.36 1.87
CA LEU A 31 0.05 -5.64 2.47
C LEU A 31 -1.47 -5.75 2.65
N ASP A 32 -2.15 -4.67 3.05
CA ASP A 32 -3.61 -4.60 3.12
C ASP A 32 -4.26 -4.84 1.74
N CYS A 33 -3.73 -4.22 0.69
CA CYS A 33 -4.18 -4.44 -0.69
C CYS A 33 -4.01 -5.89 -1.15
N TRP A 34 -2.95 -6.55 -0.68
CA TRP A 34 -2.65 -7.94 -1.02
C TRP A 34 -3.19 -8.94 0.01
N ASN A 35 -4.19 -8.57 0.81
CA ASN A 35 -4.77 -9.48 1.78
C ASN A 35 -5.34 -10.74 1.07
N PRO A 36 -5.02 -11.96 1.55
CA PRO A 36 -5.54 -13.20 0.97
C PRO A 36 -7.07 -13.24 0.95
N ALA A 37 -7.72 -12.69 1.98
CA ALA A 37 -9.17 -12.53 2.07
C ALA A 37 -9.63 -11.29 1.26
N PRO A 38 -10.35 -11.46 0.12
CA PRO A 38 -10.75 -10.33 -0.73
C PRO A 38 -11.58 -9.27 -0.02
N GLU A 39 -12.43 -9.68 0.92
CA GLU A 39 -13.28 -8.83 1.74
C GLU A 39 -12.50 -7.99 2.77
N SER A 40 -11.27 -8.40 3.10
CA SER A 40 -10.38 -7.66 3.98
C SER A 40 -9.56 -6.60 3.24
N ARG A 41 -9.61 -6.58 1.91
CA ARG A 41 -8.89 -5.58 1.11
C ARG A 41 -9.58 -4.23 1.23
N PRO A 42 -8.83 -3.13 1.38
CA PRO A 42 -9.41 -1.81 1.40
C PRO A 42 -10.02 -1.48 0.03
N ASN A 43 -11.21 -0.86 0.06
CA ASN A 43 -11.75 -0.23 -1.13
C ASN A 43 -10.97 1.07 -1.46
N PHE A 44 -11.24 1.65 -2.63
CA PHE A 44 -10.53 2.85 -3.06
C PHE A 44 -10.78 4.07 -2.17
N GLU A 45 -11.96 4.22 -1.57
CA GLU A 45 -12.25 5.31 -0.62
C GLU A 45 -11.36 5.21 0.64
N ASN A 46 -11.19 4.01 1.17
CA ASN A 46 -10.29 3.75 2.30
C ASN A 46 -8.82 3.98 1.92
N LEU A 47 -8.42 3.58 0.72
CA LEU A 47 -7.07 3.84 0.21
C LEU A 47 -6.79 5.33 0.08
N GLU A 48 -7.72 6.10 -0.49
CA GLU A 48 -7.62 7.54 -0.62
C GLU A 48 -7.41 8.21 0.75
N LYS A 49 -8.22 7.84 1.75
CA LYS A 49 -8.07 8.34 3.13
C LYS A 49 -6.71 7.99 3.72
N LYS A 50 -6.24 6.74 3.56
CA LYS A 50 -4.93 6.29 4.05
C LYS A 50 -3.78 7.07 3.39
N PHE A 51 -3.82 7.26 2.07
CA PHE A 51 -2.79 8.00 1.35
C PHE A 51 -2.81 9.50 1.68
N ARG A 52 -4.00 10.10 1.80
CA ARG A 52 -4.16 11.49 2.22
C ARG A 52 -3.53 11.72 3.60
N ALA A 53 -3.89 10.89 4.58
CA ALA A 53 -3.30 10.96 5.93
C ALA A 53 -1.77 10.77 5.91
N PHE A 54 -1.26 9.81 5.12
CA PHE A 54 0.18 9.61 4.96
C PHE A 54 0.88 10.85 4.38
N ILE A 55 0.27 11.53 3.41
CA ILE A 55 0.79 12.75 2.80
C ILE A 55 0.71 13.92 3.77
N GLU A 56 -0.41 14.11 4.48
CA GLU A 56 -0.62 15.19 5.45
C GLU A 56 0.40 15.13 6.61
N VAL A 57 0.60 13.96 7.21
CA VAL A 57 1.63 13.75 8.25
C VAL A 57 3.02 14.11 7.74
N ARG A 58 3.32 13.83 6.47
CA ARG A 58 4.60 14.20 5.86
C ARG A 58 4.66 15.67 5.45
N ASN A 59 3.54 16.29 5.11
CA ASN A 59 3.44 17.70 4.75
C ASN A 59 3.62 18.59 5.99
N GLU A 60 3.13 18.18 7.16
CA GLU A 60 3.44 18.87 8.43
C GLU A 60 4.96 18.87 8.73
N MET A 61 5.69 17.87 8.21
CA MET A 61 7.15 17.76 8.35
C MET A 61 7.95 18.47 7.23
N TYR A 62 7.38 18.65 6.03
CA TYR A 62 8.12 19.14 4.84
C TYR A 62 7.47 20.31 4.07
N GLY A 63 6.26 20.73 4.39
CA GLY A 63 5.59 21.92 3.84
C GLY A 63 5.09 21.83 2.39
N TYR A 64 4.77 20.65 1.85
CA TYR A 64 4.23 20.54 0.48
C TYR A 64 2.73 20.87 0.42
N VAL A 65 2.33 21.62 -0.62
CA VAL A 65 0.95 22.08 -0.88
C VAL A 65 0.00 20.94 -1.24
N GLU A 66 -1.26 21.09 -0.83
CA GLU A 66 -2.35 20.14 -1.01
C GLU A 66 -2.47 19.64 -2.46
N ALA A 67 -2.59 18.33 -2.63
CA ALA A 67 -3.06 17.76 -3.89
C ALA A 67 -4.48 18.27 -4.11
N SER A 68 -4.62 19.26 -4.99
CA SER A 68 -5.86 19.98 -5.21
C SER A 68 -6.96 19.01 -5.65
N SER A 69 -7.98 18.85 -4.80
CA SER A 69 -9.19 18.11 -5.13
C SER A 69 -9.88 18.81 -6.31
N THR A 70 -10.02 18.10 -7.45
CA THR A 70 -10.98 18.46 -8.51
C THR A 70 -12.26 17.66 -8.29
#